data_AF-L1NZY7-F1
#
_entry.id   AF-L1NZY7-F1
#
_cell.length_a   1.000
_cell.length_b   1.000
_cell.length_c   1.000
_cell.angle_alpha   90.00
_cell.angle_beta   90.00
_cell.angle_gamma   90.00
#
_symmetry.space_group_name_H-M   'P 1'
#
loop_
_entity.id
_entity.type
_entity.pdbx_description
1 polymer ?
#
loop_
_entity_poly.entity_id
_entity_poly.type
_entity_poly.pdbx_seq_one_letter_code
_entity_poly.pdbx_strand_id
1 'polypeptide(L)'
;MTQITLKKEDLSGLAQGVQAGDFGAQHLILSLSPDENWNIKDLKPLLAIAKLQNEQHRKSVVVVSAALASAEADSTLNIVPTVQEALDLIELEEIERELWS
;
A
#
# COMPACT_ATOMS: atom_id res chain seq x y z
N MET A 1 10.37 1.78 -7.16
CA MET A 1 9.47 1.59 -6.01
C MET A 1 9.54 2.85 -5.16
N THR A 2 8.47 3.21 -4.48
CA THR A 2 8.41 4.42 -3.66
C THR A 2 7.93 4.05 -2.25
N GLN A 3 8.68 4.48 -1.24
CA GLN A 3 8.32 4.33 0.18
C GLN A 3 7.84 5.67 0.72
N ILE A 4 6.67 5.67 1.36
CA ILE A 4 6.02 6.88 1.87
C ILE A 4 5.58 6.60 3.30
N THR A 5 6.00 7.45 4.23
CA THR A 5 5.46 7.45 5.59
C THR A 5 4.19 8.29 5.62
N LEU A 6 3.07 7.69 5.99
CA LEU A 6 1.77 8.34 6.02
C LEU A 6 1.38 8.75 7.43
N LYS A 7 0.80 9.94 7.51
CA LYS A 7 -0.05 10.38 8.62
C LYS A 7 -1.50 10.46 8.16
N LYS A 8 -2.44 10.58 9.11
CA LYS A 8 -3.87 10.71 8.76
C LYS A 8 -4.18 11.93 7.91
N GLU A 9 -3.44 13.02 8.09
CA GLU A 9 -3.56 14.24 7.28
C GLU A 9 -3.10 14.04 5.82
N ASP A 10 -2.12 13.16 5.59
CA ASP A 10 -1.54 12.93 4.25
C ASP A 10 -2.41 12.03 3.36
N LEU A 11 -3.39 11.32 3.92
CA LEU A 11 -4.26 10.39 3.17
C LEU A 11 -4.94 11.06 1.98
N SER A 12 -5.43 12.30 2.17
CA SER A 12 -6.08 13.05 1.11
C SER A 12 -5.10 13.44 0.01
N GLY A 13 -3.90 13.88 0.37
CA GLY A 13 -2.85 14.25 -0.58
C GLY A 13 -2.35 13.04 -1.37
N LEU A 14 -2.16 11.90 -0.70
CA LEU A 14 -1.76 10.65 -1.35
C LEU A 14 -2.81 10.21 -2.37
N ALA A 15 -4.09 10.19 -1.98
CA ALA A 15 -5.17 9.82 -2.89
C ALA A 15 -5.16 10.69 -4.15
N GLN A 16 -4.97 12.01 -4.00
CA GLN A 16 -4.87 12.93 -5.14
C GLN A 16 -3.63 12.66 -6.00
N GLY A 17 -2.46 12.40 -5.40
CA GLY A 17 -1.24 12.08 -6.14
C GLY A 17 -1.37 10.80 -6.97
N VAL A 18 -1.98 9.75 -6.42
CA VAL A 18 -2.22 8.50 -7.16
C VAL A 18 -3.20 8.73 -8.31
N GLN A 19 -4.27 9.50 -8.08
CA GLN A 19 -5.23 9.86 -9.13
C GLN A 19 -4.61 10.73 -10.23
N ALA A 20 -3.62 11.56 -9.88
CA ALA A 20 -2.86 12.37 -10.82
C ALA A 20 -1.77 11.59 -11.57
N GLY A 21 -1.47 10.35 -11.16
CA GLY A 21 -0.43 9.52 -11.75
C GLY A 21 0.99 9.89 -11.32
N ASP A 22 1.17 10.64 -10.22
CA ASP A 22 2.49 11.07 -9.70
C ASP A 22 3.44 9.89 -9.44
N PHE A 23 2.87 8.73 -9.12
CA PHE A 23 3.61 7.52 -8.79
C PHE A 23 3.89 6.62 -10.01
N GLY A 24 3.21 6.84 -11.13
CA GLY A 24 3.39 6.11 -12.38
C GLY A 24 3.48 4.58 -12.21
N ALA A 25 4.36 3.95 -12.98
CA ALA A 25 4.60 2.51 -12.94
C ALA A 25 5.51 2.06 -11.78
N GLN A 26 5.28 2.57 -10.57
CA GLN A 26 6.05 2.18 -9.38
C GLN A 26 5.16 1.50 -8.34
N HIS A 27 5.73 0.50 -7.65
CA HIS A 27 5.15 -0.07 -6.44
C HIS A 27 5.20 0.93 -5.29
N LEU A 28 4.14 0.96 -4.49
CA LEU A 28 4.01 1.88 -3.36
C LEU A 28 4.06 1.10 -2.05
N ILE A 29 4.92 1.55 -1.15
CA ILE A 29 5.02 1.02 0.21
C ILE A 29 4.62 2.15 1.14
N LEU A 30 3.52 1.94 1.85
CA LEU A 30 2.88 2.95 2.68
C LEU A 30 3.08 2.61 4.15
N SER A 31 4.04 3.26 4.79
CA SER A 31 4.33 3.05 6.22
C SER A 31 3.44 3.93 7.08
N LEU A 32 2.59 3.30 7.89
CA LEU A 32 1.71 4.03 8.79
C LEU A 32 2.50 4.52 10.01
N SER A 33 2.36 5.80 10.34
CA SER A 33 3.04 6.39 11.50
C SER A 33 2.57 5.72 12.79
N PRO A 34 3.48 5.21 13.65
CA PRO A 34 3.13 4.50 14.88
C PRO A 34 2.58 5.43 15.98
N ASP A 35 2.85 6.75 15.88
CA ASP A 35 2.30 7.78 16.75
C ASP A 35 0.77 7.97 16.60
N GLU A 36 0.18 7.44 15.52
CA GLU A 36 -1.25 7.56 15.27
C GLU A 36 -1.99 6.24 15.47
N ASN A 37 -3.17 6.32 16.07
CA ASN A 37 -4.01 5.14 16.25
C ASN A 37 -4.81 4.87 14.97
N TRP A 38 -4.24 4.05 14.08
CA TRP A 38 -4.87 3.63 12.83
C TRP A 38 -5.95 2.57 13.07
N ASN A 39 -7.10 2.73 12.42
CA ASN A 39 -8.18 1.75 12.46
C ASN A 39 -8.51 1.25 11.05
N ILE A 40 -9.24 0.13 10.97
CA ILE A 40 -9.71 -0.43 9.69
C ILE A 40 -10.47 0.61 8.85
N LYS A 41 -11.18 1.55 9.49
CA LYS A 41 -11.88 2.65 8.81
C LYS A 41 -10.92 3.57 8.06
N ASP A 42 -9.73 3.81 8.60
CA ASP A 42 -8.69 4.65 8.00
C ASP A 42 -8.00 3.95 6.82
N LEU A 43 -8.15 2.61 6.69
CA LEU A 43 -7.60 1.83 5.59
C LEU A 43 -8.46 1.86 4.32
N LYS A 44 -9.75 2.24 4.42
CA LYS A 44 -10.64 2.37 3.25
C LYS A 44 -10.04 3.20 2.10
N PRO A 45 -9.48 4.41 2.33
CA PRO A 45 -8.83 5.16 1.26
C PRO A 45 -7.59 4.44 0.70
N LEU A 46 -6.80 3.75 1.54
CA LEU A 46 -5.63 2.99 1.09
C LEU A 46 -6.01 1.84 0.17
N LEU A 47 -7.13 1.16 0.46
CA LEU A 47 -7.68 0.13 -0.40
C LEU A 47 -8.08 0.68 -1.78
N ALA A 48 -8.71 1.86 -1.82
CA ALA A 48 -9.07 2.50 -3.08
C ALA A 48 -7.81 2.88 -3.88
N ILE A 49 -6.78 3.39 -3.21
CA ILE A 49 -5.47 3.71 -3.81
C ILE A 49 -4.80 2.45 -4.37
N ALA A 50 -4.78 1.36 -3.62
CA ALA A 50 -4.18 0.09 -4.04
C ALA A 50 -4.85 -0.45 -5.31
N LYS A 51 -6.19 -0.42 -5.35
CA LYS A 51 -6.95 -0.80 -6.53
C LYS A 51 -6.64 0.08 -7.72
N LEU A 52 -6.65 1.40 -7.54
CA LEU A 52 -6.39 2.34 -8.62
C LEU A 52 -4.98 2.16 -9.21
N GLN A 53 -3.95 2.04 -8.35
CA GLN A 53 -2.57 1.85 -8.79
C GLN A 53 -2.40 0.54 -9.55
N ASN A 54 -3.06 -0.53 -9.10
CA ASN A 54 -3.08 -1.80 -9.81
C ASN A 54 -3.83 -1.73 -11.15
N GLU A 55 -4.96 -1.02 -11.22
CA GLU A 55 -5.75 -0.85 -12.45
C GLU A 55 -5.03 0.03 -13.49
N GLN A 56 -4.43 1.13 -13.07
CA GLN A 56 -3.77 2.07 -13.97
C GLN A 56 -2.37 1.60 -14.39
N HIS A 57 -1.61 1.01 -13.48
CA HIS A 57 -0.20 0.74 -13.68
C HIS A 57 0.20 -0.73 -13.49
N ARG A 58 -0.73 -1.61 -13.07
CA ARG A 58 -0.44 -3.01 -12.69
C ARG A 58 0.62 -3.12 -11.59
N LYS A 59 0.64 -2.13 -10.68
CA LYS A 59 1.58 -2.08 -9.57
C LYS A 59 0.88 -2.28 -8.23
N SER A 60 1.49 -3.09 -7.38
CA SER A 60 1.00 -3.38 -6.02
C SER A 60 1.26 -2.23 -5.06
N VAL A 61 0.35 -2.10 -4.10
CA VAL A 61 0.47 -1.17 -2.97
C VAL A 61 0.40 -2.00 -1.70
N VAL A 62 1.43 -1.87 -0.87
CA VAL A 62 1.56 -2.60 0.39
C VAL A 62 1.65 -1.62 1.55
N VAL A 63 0.91 -1.90 2.61
CA VAL A 63 0.87 -1.05 3.81
C VAL A 63 1.72 -1.68 4.90
N VAL A 64 2.57 -0.88 5.53
CA VAL A 64 3.44 -1.31 6.62
C VAL A 64 2.89 -0.78 7.94
N SER A 65 2.40 -1.68 8.78
CA SER A 65 1.90 -1.38 10.12
C SER A 65 1.91 -2.62 11.01
N ALA A 66 2.79 -2.66 12.00
CA ALA A 66 2.85 -3.76 12.96
C ALA A 66 1.57 -3.90 13.80
N ALA A 67 0.91 -2.79 14.13
CA ALA A 67 -0.32 -2.79 14.93
C ALA A 67 -1.50 -3.39 14.15
N LEU A 68 -1.59 -3.13 12.85
CA LEU A 68 -2.70 -3.59 12.02
C LEU A 68 -2.41 -4.91 11.31
N ALA A 69 -1.16 -5.26 11.05
CA ALA A 69 -0.79 -6.56 10.46
C ALA A 69 -1.19 -7.74 11.36
N SER A 70 -1.24 -7.53 12.68
CA SER A 70 -1.73 -8.55 13.62
C SER A 70 -3.26 -8.58 13.74
N ALA A 71 -3.96 -7.55 13.29
CA ALA A 71 -5.40 -7.62 13.13
C ALA A 71 -5.64 -8.37 11.82
N GLU A 72 -6.51 -9.39 11.82
CA GLU A 72 -6.89 -10.15 10.63
C GLU A 72 -7.59 -9.24 9.60
N ALA A 73 -6.84 -8.32 9.01
CA ALA A 73 -7.35 -7.29 8.14
C ALA A 73 -7.79 -7.95 6.86
N ASP A 74 -9.08 -7.77 6.55
CA ASP A 74 -9.76 -8.18 5.34
C ASP A 74 -8.82 -8.32 4.14
N SER A 75 -8.88 -9.50 3.52
CA SER A 75 -7.98 -10.09 2.52
C SER A 75 -7.80 -9.30 1.20
N THR A 76 -8.14 -8.02 1.18
CA THR A 76 -8.12 -7.16 0.00
C THR A 76 -6.95 -6.16 0.01
N LEU A 77 -6.30 -5.92 1.16
CA LEU A 77 -5.14 -5.03 1.27
C LEU A 77 -3.97 -5.77 1.91
N ASN A 78 -2.82 -5.74 1.26
CA ASN A 78 -1.60 -6.34 1.80
C ASN A 78 -1.06 -5.44 2.91
N ILE A 79 -1.19 -5.90 4.17
CA ILE A 79 -0.69 -5.20 5.36
C ILE A 79 0.34 -6.09 6.02
N VAL A 80 1.53 -5.55 6.21
CA VAL A 80 2.67 -6.28 6.78
C VAL A 80 3.26 -5.51 7.95
N PRO A 81 3.92 -6.17 8.91
CA PRO A 81 4.50 -5.47 10.05
C PRO A 81 5.75 -4.68 9.69
N THR A 82 6.51 -5.11 8.67
CA THR A 82 7.79 -4.49 8.30
C THR A 82 7.89 -4.12 6.82
N VAL A 83 8.76 -3.14 6.52
CA VAL A 83 9.07 -2.76 5.13
C VAL A 83 9.73 -3.93 4.39
N GLN A 84 10.53 -4.74 5.06
CA GLN A 84 11.20 -5.89 4.44
C GLN A 84 10.19 -6.91 3.90
N GLU A 85 9.14 -7.21 4.65
CA GLU A 85 8.06 -8.09 4.18
C GLU A 85 7.26 -7.46 3.03
N ALA A 86 7.09 -6.14 3.04
CA ALA A 86 6.42 -5.45 1.94
C ALA A 86 7.20 -5.60 0.63
N LEU A 87 8.53 -5.50 0.71
CA LEU A 87 9.43 -5.73 -0.41
C LEU A 87 9.33 -7.16 -0.90
N ASP A 88 9.47 -8.13 0.01
CA ASP A 88 9.43 -9.55 -0.32
C ASP A 88 8.11 -9.93 -1.03
N LEU A 89 6.98 -9.40 -0.54
CA LEU A 89 5.66 -9.61 -1.14
C LEU A 89 5.54 -8.97 -2.53
N ILE A 90 6.06 -7.75 -2.72
CA ILE A 90 6.08 -7.09 -4.04
C ILE A 90 6.96 -7.87 -5.01
N GLU A 91 8.15 -8.30 -4.59
CA GLU A 91 9.07 -9.07 -5.41
C GLU A 91 8.44 -10.40 -5.84
N LEU A 92 7.77 -11.10 -4.92
CA LEU A 92 7.01 -12.32 -5.24
C LEU A 92 5.89 -12.04 -6.25
N GLU A 93 5.08 -11.00 -6.02
CA GLU A 93 4.00 -10.60 -6.93
C GLU A 93 4.51 -10.18 -8.32
N GLU A 94 5.68 -9.53 -8.42
CA GLU A 94 6.27 -9.17 -9.71
C GLU A 94 6.72 -10.41 -10.49
N ILE A 95 7.40 -11.35 -9.84
CA ILE A 95 7.78 -12.63 -10.46
C ILE A 95 6.54 -13.38 -10.94
N GLU A 96 5.51 -13.45 -10.11
CA GLU A 96 4.21 -14.06 -10.44
C GLU A 96 3.56 -13.40 -11.67
N ARG A 97 3.51 -12.06 -11.71
CA ARG A 97 2.98 -11.33 -12.86
C ARG A 97 3.78 -11.56 -14.13
N GLU A 98 5.10 -11.65 -14.04
CA GLU A 98 5.96 -11.96 -15.19
C GLU A 98 5.72 -13.39 -15.72
N LEU A 99 5.49 -14.37 -14.84
CA LEU A 99 5.21 -15.75 -15.21
C LEU A 99 3.86 -15.94 -15.93
N TRP A 100 2.88 -15.08 -15.62
CA TRP A 100 1.53 -15.12 -16.22
C TRP A 100 1.28 -14.05 -17.29
N SER A 101 2.27 -13.22 -17.62
CA SER A 101 2.18 -12.17 -18.67
C SER A 101 2.51 -12.68 -20.06
#